data_AF-U3TU90-F1
#
_entry.id   AF-U3TU90-F1
#
_cell.length_a   1.000
_cell.length_b   1.000
_cell.length_c   1.000
_cell.angle_alpha   90.00
_cell.angle_beta   90.00
_cell.angle_gamma   90.00
#
_symmetry.space_group_name_H-M   'P 1'
#
loop_
_entity.id
_entity.type
_entity.pdbx_description
1 polymer ?
#
loop_
_entity_poly.entity_id
_entity_poly.type
_entity_poly.pdbx_seq_one_letter_code
_entity_poly.pdbx_strand_id
1 'polypeptide(L)'
;MFAGRLTADHPVVDRLAGFGRPGRIEPAPDERPLIELLKAGELDAVFTPFMPEGFFLKDSGLRQLQEDFVSAERDYFNRVGYVPGIHLLALKPALAAAHPWLPQALSEVIDRAYQLWMRKREKYADTTPWLLDDLRRTAQELPAD
;
A
#
# COMPACT_ATOMS: atom_id res chain seq x y z
N MET A 1 11.96 -9.86 -9.05
CA MET A 1 11.50 -9.03 -7.92
C MET A 1 11.71 -9.82 -6.64
N PHE A 2 12.02 -9.17 -5.54
CA PHE A 2 12.18 -9.81 -4.25
C PHE A 2 11.03 -9.47 -3.30
N ALA A 3 10.66 -10.42 -2.44
CA ALA A 3 9.76 -10.22 -1.32
C ALA A 3 10.49 -10.54 -0.03
N GLY A 4 10.43 -9.62 0.93
CA GLY A 4 11.19 -9.75 2.16
C GLY A 4 10.69 -8.80 3.23
N ARG A 5 11.32 -8.88 4.40
CA ARG A 5 11.07 -7.93 5.47
C ARG A 5 11.55 -6.54 5.08
N LEU A 6 10.82 -5.50 5.47
CA LEU A 6 11.17 -4.13 5.09
C LEU A 6 12.43 -3.65 5.83
N THR A 7 12.45 -3.81 7.16
CA THR A 7 13.54 -3.40 8.05
C THR A 7 14.04 -4.56 8.90
N ALA A 8 15.12 -4.33 9.66
CA ALA A 8 15.68 -5.30 10.58
C ALA A 8 14.70 -5.72 11.70
N ASP A 9 13.81 -4.81 12.10
CA ASP A 9 12.85 -5.01 13.21
C ASP A 9 11.68 -5.93 12.84
N HIS A 10 11.47 -6.15 11.55
CA HIS A 10 10.41 -7.02 11.07
C HIS A 10 10.86 -8.50 11.12
N PRO A 11 9.99 -9.42 11.57
CA PRO A 11 10.36 -10.83 11.70
C PRO A 11 10.62 -11.47 10.33
N VAL A 12 11.53 -12.44 10.33
CA VAL A 12 11.76 -13.37 9.21
C VAL A 12 10.60 -14.36 9.18
N VAL A 13 9.82 -14.30 8.10
CA VAL A 13 8.68 -15.18 7.84
C VAL A 13 8.59 -15.41 6.33
N ASP A 14 8.03 -16.55 5.93
CA ASP A 14 7.72 -16.80 4.51
C ASP A 14 6.61 -15.85 4.04
N ARG A 15 7.01 -14.74 3.42
CA ARG A 15 6.10 -13.72 2.87
C ARG A 15 5.47 -14.14 1.55
N LEU A 16 6.00 -15.19 0.93
CA LEU A 16 5.48 -15.74 -0.32
C LEU A 16 4.49 -16.87 -0.07
N ALA A 17 4.40 -17.40 1.16
CA ALA A 17 3.54 -18.52 1.52
C ALA A 17 3.66 -19.69 0.53
N GLY A 18 4.88 -20.01 0.11
CA GLY A 18 5.17 -21.02 -0.90
C GLY A 18 4.86 -20.66 -2.36
N PHE A 19 4.38 -19.45 -2.66
CA PHE A 19 4.04 -19.00 -4.03
C PHE A 19 5.20 -18.34 -4.79
N GLY A 20 6.43 -18.45 -4.26
CA GLY A 20 7.65 -17.96 -4.93
C GLY A 20 7.90 -18.60 -6.29
N ARG A 21 8.48 -17.84 -7.22
CA ARG A 21 8.79 -18.27 -8.59
C ARG A 21 10.17 -17.76 -9.00
N PRO A 22 11.14 -18.64 -9.26
CA PRO A 22 12.49 -18.24 -9.65
C PRO A 22 12.51 -17.30 -10.85
N GLY A 23 13.33 -16.25 -10.79
CA GLY A 23 13.42 -15.20 -11.81
C GLY A 23 12.18 -14.31 -11.97
N ARG A 24 11.15 -14.46 -11.11
CA ARG A 24 9.96 -13.60 -11.09
C ARG A 24 9.76 -12.94 -9.74
N ILE A 25 9.45 -13.74 -8.72
CA ILE A 25 9.27 -13.28 -7.34
C ILE A 25 9.93 -14.27 -6.39
N GLU A 26 10.95 -13.82 -5.70
CA GLU A 26 11.83 -14.66 -4.88
C GLU A 26 11.94 -14.08 -3.47
N PRO A 27 12.23 -14.88 -2.43
CA PRO A 27 12.58 -14.33 -1.12
C PRO A 27 13.82 -13.44 -1.25
N ALA A 28 13.89 -12.38 -0.44
CA ALA A 28 15.07 -11.54 -0.37
C ALA A 28 16.32 -12.38 0.00
N PRO A 29 17.47 -12.16 -0.66
CA PRO A 29 18.69 -12.94 -0.43
C PRO A 29 19.12 -12.85 1.04
N ASP A 30 19.45 -14.01 1.62
CA ASP A 30 19.87 -14.16 3.02
C ASP A 30 18.91 -13.52 4.05
N GLU A 31 17.62 -13.37 3.69
CA GLU A 31 16.60 -12.66 4.49
C GLU A 31 17.01 -11.21 4.85
N ARG A 32 17.86 -10.60 4.04
CA ARG A 32 18.30 -9.21 4.21
C ARG A 32 17.11 -8.26 4.07
N PRO A 33 17.00 -7.22 4.92
CA PRO A 33 15.94 -6.23 4.80
C PRO A 33 15.96 -5.53 3.45
N LEU A 34 14.78 -5.29 2.88
CA LEU A 34 14.65 -4.63 1.58
C LEU A 34 15.27 -3.23 1.57
N ILE A 35 15.21 -2.49 2.68
CA ILE A 35 15.84 -1.17 2.78
C ILE A 35 17.37 -1.25 2.74
N GLU A 36 17.98 -2.31 3.26
CA GLU A 36 19.44 -2.50 3.16
C GLU A 36 19.85 -2.78 1.72
N LEU A 37 19.11 -3.64 1.02
CA LEU A 37 19.34 -3.93 -0.39
C LEU A 37 19.16 -2.68 -1.26
N LEU A 38 18.15 -1.85 -0.97
CA LEU A 38 17.94 -0.56 -1.62
C LEU A 38 19.13 0.39 -1.40
N LYS A 39 19.58 0.55 -0.16
CA LYS A 39 20.73 1.42 0.19
C LYS A 39 22.05 0.92 -0.40
N ALA A 40 22.21 -0.39 -0.58
CA ALA A 40 23.36 -1.00 -1.22
C ALA A 40 23.34 -0.88 -2.77
N GLY A 41 22.24 -0.40 -3.36
CA GLY A 41 22.08 -0.33 -4.82
C GLY A 41 21.77 -1.69 -5.46
N GLU A 42 21.38 -2.70 -4.68
CA GLU A 42 20.97 -4.02 -5.18
C GLU A 42 19.49 -4.05 -5.59
N LEU A 43 18.69 -3.11 -5.08
CA LEU A 43 17.32 -2.82 -5.53
C LEU A 43 17.24 -1.38 -6.03
N ASP A 44 16.50 -1.16 -7.11
CA ASP A 44 16.22 0.20 -7.61
C ASP A 44 15.06 0.88 -6.86
N ALA A 45 14.11 0.07 -6.37
CA ALA A 45 12.92 0.55 -5.67
C ALA A 45 12.36 -0.55 -4.75
N VAL A 46 11.62 -0.11 -3.71
CA VAL A 46 10.88 -0.99 -2.82
C VAL A 46 9.40 -0.61 -2.88
N PHE A 47 8.56 -1.61 -3.13
CA PHE A 47 7.10 -1.46 -3.08
C PHE A 47 6.60 -1.95 -1.72
N THR A 48 6.12 -1.04 -0.87
CA THR A 48 5.67 -1.35 0.49
C THR A 48 4.41 -0.55 0.85
N PRO A 49 3.43 -1.16 1.55
CA PRO A 49 2.25 -0.43 2.04
C PRO A 49 2.56 0.47 3.24
N PHE A 50 3.64 0.18 3.98
CA PHE A 50 4.05 0.93 5.17
C PHE A 50 5.46 1.45 4.98
N MET A 51 5.64 2.75 5.16
CA MET A 51 6.95 3.39 5.06
C MET A 51 7.79 3.06 6.30
N PRO A 52 9.11 2.89 6.17
CA PRO A 52 9.98 2.70 7.34
C PRO A 52 9.97 3.94 8.24
N GLU A 53 10.35 3.77 9.50
CA GLU A 53 10.51 4.88 10.44
C GLU A 53 11.44 5.96 9.86
N GLY A 54 11.10 7.22 10.10
CA GLY A 54 11.87 8.37 9.62
C GLY A 54 11.77 8.64 8.12
N PHE A 55 11.03 7.83 7.33
CA PHE A 55 10.93 8.01 5.88
C PHE A 55 10.59 9.44 5.44
N PHE A 56 9.68 10.12 6.15
CA PHE A 56 9.22 11.46 5.80
C PHE A 56 10.21 12.58 6.17
N LEU A 57 11.24 12.29 6.96
CA LEU A 57 12.27 13.26 7.33
C LEU A 57 13.09 13.68 6.10
N LYS A 58 13.55 14.93 6.09
CA LYS A 58 14.28 15.52 4.97
C LYS A 58 15.61 14.79 4.67
N ASP A 59 16.23 14.21 5.68
CA ASP A 59 17.51 13.52 5.64
C ASP A 59 17.39 11.99 5.69
N SER A 60 16.19 11.44 5.46
CA SER A 60 15.94 9.99 5.49
C SER A 60 16.75 9.20 4.45
N GLY A 61 17.19 9.88 3.39
CA GLY A 61 17.82 9.26 2.21
C GLY A 61 16.84 8.43 1.37
N LEU A 62 15.54 8.54 1.63
CA LEU A 62 14.46 7.82 0.96
C LEU A 62 13.45 8.81 0.38
N ARG A 63 12.74 8.39 -0.67
CA ARG A 63 11.63 9.15 -1.26
C ARG A 63 10.60 8.22 -1.90
N GLN A 64 9.40 8.74 -2.14
CA GLN A 64 8.44 8.09 -3.02
C GLN A 64 9.02 8.02 -4.44
N LEU A 65 8.76 6.92 -5.16
CA LEU A 65 9.20 6.77 -6.55
C LEU A 65 8.55 7.84 -7.44
N GLN A 66 7.23 8.00 -7.31
CA GLN A 66 6.45 9.10 -7.88
C GLN A 66 6.35 10.22 -6.82
N GLU A 67 7.12 11.29 -6.98
CA GLU A 67 7.20 12.37 -5.99
C GLU A 67 5.92 13.19 -5.94
N ASP A 68 5.44 13.68 -7.10
CA ASP A 68 4.14 14.33 -7.23
C ASP A 68 3.08 13.28 -7.62
N PHE A 69 2.73 12.41 -6.66
CA PHE A 69 1.68 11.42 -6.86
C PHE A 69 0.28 12.05 -6.84
N VAL A 70 0.10 13.23 -6.22
CA VAL A 70 -1.17 13.96 -6.20
C VAL A 70 -1.58 14.33 -7.63
N SER A 71 -0.70 14.97 -8.39
CA SER A 71 -0.98 15.32 -9.79
C SER A 71 -1.09 14.06 -10.65
N ALA A 72 -0.20 13.08 -10.47
CA ALA A 72 -0.21 11.85 -11.24
C ALA A 72 -1.50 11.03 -11.08
N GLU A 73 -2.04 10.94 -9.86
CA GLU A 73 -3.31 10.27 -9.58
C GLU A 73 -4.50 11.01 -10.19
N ARG A 74 -4.50 12.35 -10.14
CA ARG A 74 -5.54 13.17 -10.80
C ARG A 74 -5.51 12.98 -12.31
N ASP A 75 -4.33 13.02 -12.92
CA ASP A 75 -4.15 12.80 -14.35
C ASP A 75 -4.56 11.39 -14.76
N TYR A 76 -4.23 10.39 -13.93
CA TYR A 76 -4.70 9.03 -14.12
C TYR A 76 -6.24 8.99 -14.13
N PHE A 77 -6.89 9.51 -13.09
CA PHE A 77 -8.35 9.50 -13.00
C PHE A 77 -9.02 10.24 -14.16
N ASN A 78 -8.51 11.41 -14.54
CA ASN A 78 -9.03 12.17 -15.68
C ASN A 78 -8.91 11.41 -17.01
N ARG A 79 -7.85 10.60 -17.16
CA ARG A 79 -7.63 9.80 -18.37
C ARG A 79 -8.50 8.55 -18.42
N VAL A 80 -8.68 7.85 -17.29
CA VAL A 80 -9.30 6.50 -17.28
C VAL A 80 -10.68 6.42 -16.63
N GLY A 81 -11.06 7.41 -15.81
CA GLY A 81 -12.36 7.48 -15.14
C GLY A 81 -12.53 6.64 -13.88
N TYR A 82 -11.48 6.04 -13.32
CA TYR A 82 -11.55 5.26 -12.07
C TYR A 82 -10.26 5.31 -11.25
N VAL A 83 -10.34 4.95 -9.97
CA VAL A 83 -9.20 4.74 -9.07
C VAL A 83 -8.93 3.23 -8.95
N PRO A 84 -7.70 2.73 -9.17
CA PRO A 84 -7.42 1.30 -9.13
C PRO A 84 -7.68 0.69 -7.74
N GLY A 85 -8.35 -0.47 -7.71
CA GLY A 85 -8.54 -1.24 -6.49
C GLY A 85 -7.27 -1.96 -6.07
N ILE A 86 -6.89 -1.86 -4.79
CA ILE A 86 -5.73 -2.57 -4.21
C ILE A 86 -6.16 -3.91 -3.59
N HIS A 87 -7.36 -3.96 -3.00
CA HIS A 87 -7.90 -5.13 -2.32
C HIS A 87 -9.05 -5.76 -3.10
N LEU A 88 -9.12 -7.09 -3.07
CA LEU A 88 -10.21 -7.86 -3.64
C LEU A 88 -10.88 -8.69 -2.55
N LEU A 89 -12.20 -8.81 -2.64
CA LEU A 89 -12.97 -9.74 -1.83
C LEU A 89 -13.35 -10.92 -2.70
N ALA A 90 -13.03 -12.12 -2.22
CA ALA A 90 -13.29 -13.35 -2.92
C ALA A 90 -14.25 -14.23 -2.13
N LEU A 91 -15.20 -14.86 -2.83
CA LEU A 91 -16.10 -15.86 -2.28
C LEU A 91 -15.76 -17.23 -2.86
N LYS A 92 -15.78 -18.27 -2.03
CA LYS A 92 -15.58 -19.64 -2.50
C LYS A 92 -16.68 -19.99 -3.52
N PRO A 93 -16.35 -20.58 -4.69
CA PRO A 93 -17.34 -20.88 -5.72
C PRO A 93 -18.53 -21.72 -5.23
N ALA A 94 -18.29 -22.69 -4.36
CA ALA A 94 -19.35 -23.53 -3.78
C ALA A 94 -20.38 -22.73 -2.96
N LEU A 95 -19.95 -21.66 -2.26
CA LEU A 95 -20.87 -20.80 -1.52
C LEU A 95 -21.70 -19.93 -2.45
N ALA A 96 -21.11 -19.40 -3.52
CA ALA A 96 -21.83 -18.64 -4.53
C ALA A 96 -22.89 -19.53 -5.23
N ALA A 97 -22.56 -20.79 -5.52
CA ALA A 97 -23.48 -21.74 -6.12
C ALA A 97 -24.64 -22.13 -5.18
N ALA A 98 -24.34 -22.40 -3.90
CA ALA A 98 -25.35 -22.74 -2.91
C ALA A 98 -26.25 -21.54 -2.52
N HIS A 99 -25.70 -20.32 -2.57
CA HIS A 99 -26.39 -19.08 -2.21
C HIS A 99 -26.17 -18.00 -3.30
N PRO A 100 -26.86 -18.08 -4.46
CA PRO A 100 -26.63 -17.15 -5.57
C PRO A 100 -26.88 -15.67 -5.25
N TRP A 101 -27.66 -15.37 -4.21
CA TRP A 101 -27.93 -14.01 -3.73
C TRP A 101 -26.79 -13.41 -2.88
N LEU A 102 -25.88 -14.26 -2.37
CA LEU A 102 -24.89 -13.86 -1.37
C LEU A 102 -23.86 -12.84 -1.90
N PRO A 103 -23.27 -12.99 -3.10
CA PRO A 103 -22.30 -12.00 -3.61
C PRO A 103 -22.90 -10.59 -3.69
N GLN A 104 -24.13 -10.48 -4.20
CA GLN A 104 -24.84 -9.21 -4.33
C GLN A 104 -25.13 -8.59 -2.95
N ALA A 105 -25.66 -9.38 -2.01
CA ALA A 105 -25.93 -8.91 -0.65
C ALA A 105 -24.66 -8.44 0.08
N LEU A 106 -23.52 -9.11 -0.14
CA LEU A 106 -22.24 -8.69 0.42
C LEU A 106 -21.76 -7.37 -0.18
N SER A 107 -21.86 -7.21 -1.51
CA SER A 107 -21.54 -5.95 -2.20
C SER A 107 -22.35 -4.80 -1.62
N GLU A 108 -23.67 -4.97 -1.47
CA GLU A 108 -24.56 -3.92 -0.96
C GLU A 108 -24.28 -3.54 0.49
N VAL A 109 -23.89 -4.49 1.35
CA VAL A 109 -23.49 -4.19 2.73
C VAL A 109 -22.20 -3.37 2.75
N ILE A 110 -21.22 -3.74 1.92
CA ILE A 110 -19.92 -3.07 1.87
C ILE A 110 -20.04 -1.68 1.26
N ASP A 111 -20.84 -1.52 0.21
CA ASP A 111 -21.13 -0.20 -0.36
C ASP A 111 -21.78 0.70 0.69
N ARG A 112 -22.75 0.20 1.47
CA ARG A 112 -23.35 0.96 2.56
C ARG A 112 -22.34 1.34 3.64
N ALA A 113 -21.43 0.43 4.01
CA ALA A 113 -20.37 0.70 4.96
C ALA A 113 -19.38 1.75 4.43
N TYR A 114 -19.00 1.67 3.16
CA TYR A 114 -18.15 2.65 2.49
C TYR A 114 -18.81 4.03 2.45
N GLN A 115 -20.06 4.13 2.04
CA GLN A 115 -20.78 5.40 2.02
C GLN A 115 -20.91 6.01 3.42
N LEU A 116 -21.12 5.18 4.45
CA LEU A 116 -21.13 5.64 5.83
C LEU A 116 -19.75 6.17 6.26
N TRP A 117 -18.68 5.47 5.90
CA TRP A 117 -17.32 5.91 6.17
C TRP A 117 -17.01 7.24 5.48
N MET A 118 -17.36 7.38 4.19
CA MET A 118 -17.14 8.61 3.43
C MET A 118 -17.82 9.84 4.06
N ARG A 119 -19.01 9.68 4.65
CA ARG A 119 -19.66 10.78 5.39
C ARG A 119 -19.01 11.07 6.74
N LYS A 120 -18.48 10.04 7.41
CA LYS A 120 -17.88 10.18 8.74
C LYS A 120 -16.45 10.72 8.68
N ARG A 121 -15.68 10.34 7.68
CA ARG A 121 -14.25 10.69 7.60
C ARG A 121 -14.01 12.19 7.55
N GLU A 122 -14.91 12.96 6.92
CA GLU A 122 -14.86 14.43 6.92
C GLU A 122 -14.94 15.00 8.35
N LYS A 123 -15.80 14.43 9.20
CA LYS A 123 -15.93 14.85 10.60
C LYS A 123 -14.69 14.54 11.43
N TYR A 124 -14.02 13.42 11.14
CA TYR A 124 -12.85 12.96 11.89
C TYR A 124 -11.52 13.44 11.29
N ALA A 125 -11.56 14.21 10.20
CA ALA A 125 -10.39 14.59 9.40
C ALA A 125 -9.51 13.38 9.04
N ASP A 126 -10.13 12.23 8.80
CA ASP A 126 -9.45 10.96 8.71
C ASP A 126 -9.33 10.47 7.26
N THR A 127 -8.17 9.88 6.93
CA THR A 127 -7.74 9.33 5.63
C THR A 127 -8.16 10.12 4.38
N THR A 128 -7.20 10.74 3.71
CA THR A 128 -7.34 11.18 2.31
C THR A 128 -6.39 10.38 1.41
N PRO A 129 -6.64 10.29 0.09
CA PRO A 129 -5.67 9.70 -0.83
C PRO A 129 -4.29 10.37 -0.76
N TRP A 130 -4.24 11.62 -0.31
CA TRP A 130 -3.03 12.45 -0.26
C TRP A 130 -2.51 12.65 1.16
N LEU A 131 -2.97 11.87 2.13
CA LEU A 131 -2.52 11.96 3.52
C LEU A 131 -1.00 11.79 3.65
N LEU A 132 -0.39 10.93 2.82
CA LEU A 132 1.06 10.76 2.84
C LEU A 132 1.81 12.01 2.37
N ASP A 133 1.21 12.82 1.49
CA ASP A 133 1.81 14.09 1.06
C ASP A 133 1.75 15.11 2.18
N ASP A 134 0.60 15.16 2.88
CA ASP A 134 0.40 16.01 4.04
C ASP A 134 1.39 15.65 5.16
N LEU A 135 1.51 14.37 5.53
CA LEU A 135 2.49 13.88 6.51
C LEU A 135 3.93 14.23 6.11
N ARG A 136 4.28 14.07 4.83
CA ARG A 136 5.60 14.45 4.29
C ARG A 136 5.85 15.94 4.45
N ARG A 137 4.90 16.79 4.04
CA ARG A 137 5.03 18.24 4.11
C ARG A 137 5.14 18.71 5.54
N THR A 138 4.29 18.22 6.44
CA THR A 138 4.38 18.53 7.87
C THR A 138 5.73 18.14 8.46
N ALA A 139 6.23 16.94 8.18
CA ALA A 139 7.53 16.49 8.70
C ALA A 139 8.73 17.28 8.16
N GLN A 140 8.59 17.99 7.03
CA GLN A 140 9.69 18.69 6.35
C GLN A 140 9.61 20.22 6.45
N GLU A 141 8.41 20.77 6.57
CA GLU A 141 8.12 22.21 6.53
C GLU A 141 7.82 22.79 7.92
N LEU A 142 7.37 21.97 8.88
CA LEU A 142 7.08 22.42 10.24
C LEU A 142 8.22 22.07 11.21
N PRO A 143 8.38 22.83 12.30
CA PRO A 143 9.29 22.45 13.39
C PRO A 143 8.94 21.06 13.94
N ALA A 144 9.96 20.32 14.39
CA ALA A 144 9.79 18.97 14.94
C ALA A 144 9.34 18.97 16.41
N ASP A 145 9.11 20.16 16.97
CA ASP A 145 8.89 20.47 18.38
C ASP A 145 7.42 20.35 18.80
#